data_AF-A0A7Y5DVC5-F1
#
_entry.id   AF-A0A7Y5DVC5-F1
#
_cell.length_a   1.000
_cell.length_b   1.000
_cell.length_c   1.000
_cell.angle_alpha   90.00
_cell.angle_beta   90.00
_cell.angle_gamma   90.00
#
_symmetry.space_group_name_H-M   'P 1'
#
loop_
_entity.id
_entity.type
_entity.pdbx_description
1 polymer ?
#
loop_
_entity_poly.entity_id
_entity_poly.type
_entity_poly.pdbx_seq_one_letter_code
_entity_poly.pdbx_strand_id
1 'polypeptide(L)' 'NVLLNTMYELPSADSISKVVVDEGVIMGESEPYLVYETEKIKA' A
#
# COMPACT_ATOMS: atom_id res chain seq x y z
N ASN A 1 13.60 -8.63 3.22
CA ASN A 1 13.21 -7.25 2.86
C ASN A 1 11.80 -7.23 2.33
N VAL A 2 10.81 -7.25 3.23
CA VAL A 2 9.39 -7.42 2.86
C VAL A 2 8.81 -6.20 2.15
N LEU A 3 9.04 -4.99 2.65
CA LEU A 3 8.43 -3.75 2.11
C LEU A 3 9.32 -3.00 1.11
N LEU A 4 10.46 -3.54 0.72
CA LEU A 4 11.44 -2.80 -0.08
C LEU A 4 10.88 -2.40 -1.45
N ASN A 5 10.16 -3.33 -2.10
CA ASN A 5 9.51 -3.06 -3.38
C ASN A 5 8.44 -1.98 -3.22
N THR A 6 7.54 -2.15 -2.23
CA THR A 6 6.49 -1.18 -1.94
C THR A 6 7.05 0.21 -1.62
N MET A 7 8.11 0.33 -0.82
CA MET A 7 8.75 1.62 -0.51
C MET A 7 9.45 2.25 -1.70
N TYR A 8 9.87 1.46 -2.69
CA TYR A 8 10.46 1.98 -3.92
C TYR A 8 9.39 2.53 -4.87
N GLU A 9 8.23 1.87 -4.93
CA GLU A 9 7.12 2.25 -5.79
C GLU A 9 6.27 3.38 -5.20
N LEU A 10 6.09 3.38 -3.87
CA LEU A 10 5.22 4.31 -3.14
C LEU A 10 5.48 5.80 -3.45
N PRO A 11 6.73 6.29 -3.55
CA PRO A 11 7.00 7.69 -3.88
C PRO A 11 6.50 8.13 -5.26
N SER A 12 6.31 7.18 -6.19
CA SER A 12 5.83 7.46 -7.56
C SER A 12 4.36 7.09 -7.74
N ALA A 13 3.71 6.52 -6.73
CA ALA A 13 2.32 6.08 -6.79
C ALA A 13 1.38 7.21 -6.33
N ASP A 14 0.40 7.53 -7.16
CA ASP A 14 -0.58 8.57 -6.85
C ASP A 14 -1.70 8.05 -5.96
N SER A 15 -2.23 8.94 -5.11
CA SER A 15 -3.45 8.73 -4.34
C SER A 15 -3.42 7.55 -3.35
N ILE A 16 -2.25 7.02 -2.97
CA ILE A 16 -2.14 6.03 -1.89
C ILE A 16 -2.21 6.75 -0.55
N SER A 17 -3.16 6.35 0.29
CA SER A 17 -3.35 6.91 1.64
C SER A 17 -2.76 6.04 2.74
N LYS A 18 -2.81 4.71 2.58
CA LYS A 18 -2.36 3.73 3.59
C LYS A 18 -1.85 2.47 2.93
N VAL A 19 -0.90 1.83 3.59
CA VAL A 19 -0.42 0.48 3.28
C VAL A 19 -0.77 -0.41 4.46
N VAL A 20 -1.48 -1.51 4.22
CA VAL A 20 -1.86 -2.49 5.25
C VAL A 20 -0.99 -3.73 5.11
N VAL A 21 -0.40 -4.14 6.23
CA VAL A 21 0.53 -5.27 6.35
C VAL A 21 -0.04 -6.25 7.36
N ASP A 22 -0.18 -7.51 6.97
CA ASP A 22 -0.61 -8.61 7.83
C ASP A 22 0.49 -9.68 7.98
N GLU A 23 0.17 -10.76 8.68
CA GLU A 23 1.10 -11.88 8.92
C GLU A 23 1.59 -12.53 7.61
N GLY A 24 0.70 -12.71 6.63
CA GLY A 24 1.04 -13.30 5.33
C GLY A 24 2.04 -12.44 4.57
N VAL A 25 1.91 -11.12 4.65
CA VAL A 25 2.89 -10.18 4.08
C VAL A 25 4.26 -10.33 4.74
N ILE A 26 4.31 -10.43 6.06
CA ILE A 26 5.59 -10.60 6.79
C ILE A 26 6.25 -11.95 6.47
N MET A 27 5.46 -13.01 6.28
CA MET A 27 5.96 -14.34 5.89
C MET A 27 6.31 -14.44 4.39
N GLY A 28 5.92 -13.45 3.58
CA GLY A 28 6.16 -13.43 2.13
C GLY A 28 5.17 -14.27 1.32
N GLU A 29 4.02 -14.60 1.90
CA GLU A 29 2.95 -15.38 1.28
C GLU A 29 1.98 -14.51 0.48
N SER A 30 1.90 -13.21 0.79
CA SER A 30 1.03 -12.24 0.13
C SER A 30 1.68 -10.86 0.00
N GLU A 31 1.19 -10.06 -0.95
CA GLU A 31 1.60 -8.66 -1.13
C GLU A 31 0.83 -7.72 -0.18
N PRO A 32 1.39 -6.57 0.22
CA PRO A 32 0.68 -5.57 1.02
C PRO A 32 -0.55 -4.99 0.32
N TYR A 33 -1.59 -4.65 1.09
CA TYR A 33 -2.76 -3.97 0.54
C TYR A 33 -2.56 -2.46 0.49
N LEU A 34 -2.86 -1.86 -0.66
CA LEU A 34 -2.78 -0.42 -0.88
C LEU A 34 -4.19 0.18 -0.79
N VAL A 35 -4.37 1.14 0.11
CA VAL A 35 -5.64 1.88 0.27
C VAL A 35 -5.52 3.22 -0.44
N TYR A 36 -6.27 3.38 -1.51
CA TYR A 36 -6.32 4.63 -2.26
C TYR A 36 -7.30 5.61 -1.64
N GLU A 37 -6.90 6.88 -1.50
CA GLU A 37 -7.83 7.95 -1.20
C GLU A 37 -8.71 8.18 -2.43
N THR A 38 -10.00 7.97 -2.29
CA THR A 38 -10.97 8.47 -3.26
C THR A 38 -11.26 9.90 -2.87
N GLU A 39 -11.07 10.85 -3.80
CA GLU A 39 -11.56 12.20 -3.58
C GLU A 39 -13.05 12.10 -3.27
N LYS A 40 -13.42 12.37 -2.01
CA LYS A 40 -14.81 12.50 -1.64
C LYS A 40 -15.36 13.65 -2.48
N ILE A 41 -16.18 13.32 -3.48
CA ILE A 41 -17.04 14.29 -4.15
C ILE A 41 -17.88 14.91 -3.02
N LYS A 42 -17.48 16.10 -2.57
CA LYS A 42 -18.25 16.87 -1.60
C LYS A 42 -19.50 17.33 -2.34
N ALA A 43 -20.63 16.72 -1.99
CA ALA A 43 -21.96 17.18 -2.37
C ALA A 43 -22.28 18.53 -1.71
#